data_AF-A0A1P8NW35-F1
#
_entry.id   AF-A0A1P8NW35-F1
#
_cell.length_a   1.000
_cell.length_b   1.000
_cell.length_c   1.000
_cell.angle_alpha   90.00
_cell.angle_beta   90.00
_cell.angle_gamma   90.00
#
_symmetry.space_group_name_H-M   'P 1'
#
loop_
_entity.id
_entity.type
_entity.pdbx_description
1 polymer ?
#
loop_
_entity_poly.entity_id
_entity_poly.type
_entity_poly.pdbx_seq_one_letter_code
_entity_poly.pdbx_strand_id
1 'polypeptide(L)'
;LKEVQGENKLTREEAESVMEAFLNEHKHLNIFHRRSLYVKEFLRYLLSEMNSPLPYPPKVHHDMTAPLSHYFIYTGHNSYLTGNQISSASSEEPIKNALKRGVRVIELDMWPNSTKDDVDIMHGGTLTAPVKITKCLRAIKEHALAASEYP
;
A
#
# COMPACT_ATOMS: atom_id res chain seq x y z
N LEU A 1 -26.47 10.79 3.10
CA LEU A 1 -25.48 10.13 3.97
C LEU A 1 -26.04 8.82 4.54
N LYS A 2 -27.01 8.83 5.47
CA LYS A 2 -27.54 7.57 6.07
C LYS A 2 -28.17 6.57 5.10
N GLU A 3 -29.19 6.99 4.36
CA GLU A 3 -30.00 6.08 3.54
C GLU A 3 -29.22 5.45 2.36
N VAL A 4 -28.39 6.26 1.69
CA VAL A 4 -27.70 5.84 0.45
C VAL A 4 -26.22 5.51 0.67
N GLN A 5 -25.50 6.30 1.49
CA GLN A 5 -24.07 6.06 1.76
C GLN A 5 -23.85 5.11 2.96
N GLY A 6 -24.91 4.71 3.68
CA GLY A 6 -24.82 3.77 4.80
C GLY A 6 -24.16 4.34 6.06
N GLU A 7 -24.00 5.65 6.17
CA GLU A 7 -23.32 6.34 7.28
C GLU A 7 -24.20 6.44 8.55
N ASN A 8 -24.63 5.28 9.06
CA ASN A 8 -25.63 5.18 10.12
C ASN A 8 -25.17 5.77 11.46
N LYS A 9 -23.86 5.80 11.71
CA LYS A 9 -23.25 6.32 12.94
C LYS A 9 -23.00 7.82 12.91
N LEU A 10 -23.15 8.47 11.76
CA LEU A 10 -22.89 9.90 11.61
C LEU A 10 -23.95 10.73 12.33
N THR A 11 -23.51 11.66 13.16
CA THR A 11 -24.35 12.69 13.78
C THR A 11 -24.69 13.79 12.78
N ARG A 12 -25.67 14.62 13.12
CA ARG A 12 -26.03 15.76 12.27
C ARG A 12 -24.90 16.80 12.24
N GLU A 13 -24.28 17.01 13.38
CA GLU A 13 -23.20 17.97 13.59
C GLU A 13 -21.96 17.58 12.78
N GLU A 14 -21.61 16.29 12.76
CA GLU A 14 -20.54 15.75 11.90
C GLU A 14 -20.87 15.93 10.41
N ALA A 15 -22.12 15.65 10.00
CA ALA A 15 -22.56 15.87 8.63
C ALA A 15 -22.43 17.34 8.20
N GLU A 16 -22.87 18.26 9.05
CA GLU A 16 -22.78 19.70 8.81
C GLU A 16 -21.31 20.14 8.73
N SER A 17 -20.43 19.61 9.58
CA SER A 17 -18.99 19.88 9.56
C SER A 17 -18.31 19.42 8.28
N VAL A 18 -18.63 18.21 7.78
CA VAL A 18 -18.10 17.70 6.50
C VAL A 18 -18.54 18.59 5.34
N MET A 19 -19.82 18.99 5.30
CA MET A 19 -20.34 19.87 4.27
C MET A 19 -19.71 21.25 4.30
N GLU A 20 -19.46 21.80 5.49
CA GLU A 20 -18.78 23.08 5.66
C GLU A 20 -17.32 23.02 5.22
N ALA A 21 -16.60 21.95 5.57
CA ALA A 21 -15.23 21.72 5.12
C ALA A 21 -15.17 21.65 3.58
N PHE A 22 -16.07 20.89 2.96
CA PHE A 22 -16.16 20.76 1.50
C PHE A 22 -16.38 22.12 0.82
N LEU A 23 -17.36 22.90 1.29
CA LEU A 23 -17.68 24.21 0.74
C LEU A 23 -16.52 25.21 0.92
N ASN A 24 -15.81 25.15 2.05
CA ASN A 24 -14.66 25.99 2.34
C ASN A 24 -13.42 25.66 1.49
N GLU A 25 -13.23 24.40 1.10
CA GLU A 25 -12.16 24.01 0.20
C GLU A 25 -12.43 24.50 -1.24
N HIS A 26 -13.70 24.61 -1.62
CA HIS A 26 -14.13 24.94 -2.99
C HIS A 26 -14.58 26.41 -3.16
N LYS A 27 -13.90 27.32 -2.46
CA LYS A 27 -14.13 28.77 -2.17
C LYS A 27 -14.39 29.76 -3.34
N HIS A 28 -15.04 29.34 -4.43
CA HIS A 28 -15.54 30.24 -5.49
C HIS A 28 -17.01 30.64 -5.33
N LEU A 29 -17.64 30.34 -4.20
CA LEU A 29 -19.03 30.71 -3.94
C LEU A 29 -19.03 31.77 -2.83
N ASN A 30 -19.46 32.98 -3.16
CA ASN A 30 -19.77 34.04 -2.20
C ASN A 30 -20.90 33.56 -1.27
N ILE A 31 -20.56 32.80 -0.24
CA ILE A 31 -21.50 32.25 0.74
C ILE A 31 -21.62 33.26 1.86
N PHE A 32 -22.44 34.29 1.64
CA PHE A 32 -22.93 35.04 2.79
C PHE A 32 -24.19 34.44 3.40
N HIS A 33 -24.90 33.47 2.81
CA HIS A 33 -26.23 33.11 3.37
C HIS A 33 -26.80 31.68 3.15
N ARG A 34 -26.07 30.64 2.69
CA ARG A 34 -26.71 29.31 2.49
C ARG A 34 -25.85 28.09 2.84
N ARG A 35 -26.33 27.30 3.81
CA ARG A 35 -25.82 25.97 4.23
C ARG A 35 -26.36 24.83 3.34
N SER A 36 -26.35 25.00 2.02
CA SER A 36 -26.97 24.04 1.09
C SER A 36 -26.12 23.82 -0.15
N LEU A 37 -26.00 22.57 -0.60
CA LEU A 37 -25.35 22.21 -1.87
C LEU A 37 -26.34 22.36 -3.03
N TYR A 38 -25.94 23.02 -4.12
CA TYR A 38 -26.66 22.85 -5.39
C TYR A 38 -26.17 21.58 -6.08
N VAL A 39 -26.84 21.18 -7.17
CA VAL A 39 -26.54 19.94 -7.90
C VAL A 39 -25.06 19.84 -8.29
N LYS A 40 -24.44 20.97 -8.68
CA LYS A 40 -23.03 21.01 -9.07
C LYS A 40 -22.10 20.70 -7.89
N GLU A 41 -22.35 21.30 -6.73
CA GLU A 41 -21.55 21.08 -5.52
C GLU A 41 -21.78 19.67 -4.97
N PHE A 42 -23.01 19.16 -5.06
CA PHE A 42 -23.33 17.79 -4.68
C PHE A 42 -22.59 16.77 -5.56
N LEU A 43 -22.57 16.94 -6.88
CA LEU A 43 -21.81 16.06 -7.78
C LEU A 43 -20.30 16.14 -7.50
N ARG A 44 -19.78 17.34 -7.23
CA ARG A 44 -18.37 17.50 -6.84
C ARG A 44 -18.06 16.80 -5.53
N TYR A 45 -18.96 16.88 -4.54
CA TYR A 45 -18.81 16.16 -3.28
C TYR A 45 -18.78 14.64 -3.51
N LEU A 46 -19.71 14.09 -4.30
CA LEU A 46 -19.78 12.66 -4.59
C LEU A 46 -18.50 12.11 -5.25
N LEU A 47 -17.82 12.94 -6.04
CA LEU A 47 -16.57 12.60 -6.73
C LEU A 47 -15.31 13.03 -5.98
N SER A 48 -15.46 13.65 -4.81
CA SER A 48 -14.33 14.12 -4.00
C SER A 48 -13.79 13.04 -3.08
N GLU A 49 -12.57 13.23 -2.60
CA GLU A 49 -11.95 12.39 -1.57
C GLU A 49 -12.75 12.33 -0.26
N MET A 50 -13.60 13.35 0.01
CA MET A 50 -14.50 13.34 1.17
C MET A 50 -15.62 12.29 1.07
N ASN A 51 -15.87 11.76 -0.12
CA ASN A 51 -16.81 10.67 -0.38
C ASN A 51 -16.09 9.45 -0.99
N SER A 52 -14.83 9.22 -0.61
CA SER A 52 -14.06 8.06 -1.09
C SER A 52 -14.75 6.75 -0.66
N PRO A 53 -14.86 5.75 -1.56
CA PRO A 53 -15.40 4.43 -1.20
C PRO A 53 -14.51 3.68 -0.21
N LEU A 54 -13.25 4.12 -0.04
CA LEU A 54 -12.30 3.54 0.90
C LEU A 54 -11.97 4.56 1.99
N PRO A 55 -11.89 4.12 3.26
CA PRO A 55 -11.50 5.01 4.34
C PRO A 55 -10.07 5.52 4.12
N TYR A 56 -9.89 6.83 4.28
CA TYR A 56 -8.58 7.48 4.24
C TYR A 56 -8.24 8.16 5.59
N PRO A 57 -7.00 8.01 6.10
CA PRO A 57 -6.00 7.06 5.64
C PRO A 57 -6.49 5.61 5.85
N PRO A 58 -5.94 4.62 5.13
CA PRO A 58 -6.22 3.22 5.39
C PRO A 58 -5.97 2.89 6.86
N LYS A 59 -6.90 2.18 7.51
CA LYS A 59 -6.77 1.77 8.92
C LYS A 59 -6.90 0.27 9.05
N VAL A 60 -6.06 -0.28 9.91
CA VAL A 60 -6.19 -1.66 10.39
C VAL A 60 -7.52 -1.76 11.16
N HIS A 61 -8.35 -2.72 10.75
CA HIS A 61 -9.70 -2.92 11.29
C HIS A 61 -9.99 -4.37 11.69
N HIS A 62 -9.06 -5.29 11.39
CA HIS A 62 -9.11 -6.66 11.88
C HIS A 62 -8.45 -6.78 13.25
N ASP A 63 -8.82 -7.81 14.01
CA ASP A 63 -8.06 -8.22 15.19
C ASP A 63 -6.68 -8.70 14.73
N MET A 64 -5.62 -8.03 15.16
CA MET A 64 -4.23 -8.36 14.81
C MET A 64 -3.52 -9.17 15.90
N THR A 65 -4.26 -9.70 16.88
CA THR A 65 -3.73 -10.51 17.99
C THR A 65 -3.94 -12.01 17.81
N ALA A 66 -4.76 -12.43 16.83
CA ALA A 66 -4.96 -13.84 16.49
C ALA A 66 -3.69 -14.49 15.91
N PRO A 67 -3.57 -15.83 15.90
CA PRO A 67 -2.43 -16.54 15.31
C PRO A 67 -2.18 -16.21 13.84
N LEU A 68 -0.91 -16.21 13.41
CA LEU A 68 -0.51 -15.83 12.04
C LEU A 68 -1.24 -16.63 10.94
N SER A 69 -1.57 -17.90 11.20
CA SER A 69 -2.28 -18.77 10.26
C SER A 69 -3.73 -18.37 9.97
N HIS A 70 -4.27 -17.36 10.66
CA HIS A 70 -5.63 -16.85 10.45
C HIS A 70 -5.68 -15.74 9.39
N TYR A 71 -4.54 -15.25 8.91
CA TYR A 71 -4.48 -14.14 7.96
C TYR A 71 -4.01 -14.60 6.59
N PHE A 72 -4.55 -13.97 5.56
CA PHE A 72 -3.89 -13.97 4.26
C PHE A 72 -2.70 -13.02 4.32
N ILE A 73 -1.54 -13.50 3.87
CA ILE A 73 -0.29 -12.74 3.89
C ILE A 73 0.06 -12.38 2.44
N TYR A 74 0.36 -11.10 2.19
CA TYR A 74 0.79 -10.65 0.87
C TYR A 74 2.23 -11.11 0.61
N THR A 75 2.42 -12.06 -0.30
CA THR A 75 3.71 -12.70 -0.58
C THR A 75 4.28 -12.32 -1.95
N GLY A 76 5.60 -12.35 -2.08
CA GLY A 76 6.32 -12.22 -3.35
C GLY A 76 7.08 -13.49 -3.69
N HIS A 77 6.96 -13.95 -4.94
CA HIS A 77 7.67 -15.12 -5.48
C HIS A 77 8.86 -14.67 -6.33
N ASN A 78 10.03 -15.27 -6.14
CA ASN A 78 11.30 -14.88 -6.75
C ASN A 78 11.50 -13.37 -6.73
N SER A 79 11.37 -12.81 -5.52
CA SER A 79 11.25 -11.36 -5.27
C SER A 79 12.48 -10.55 -5.68
N TYR A 80 13.57 -11.21 -6.02
CA TYR A 80 14.82 -10.63 -6.49
C TYR A 80 14.85 -10.45 -8.02
N LEU A 81 13.97 -11.09 -8.80
CA LEU A 81 14.00 -11.01 -10.26
C LEU A 81 13.49 -9.66 -10.77
N THR A 82 14.23 -9.06 -11.70
CA THR A 82 13.86 -7.80 -12.36
C THR A 82 12.93 -8.00 -13.56
N GLY A 83 12.76 -9.24 -14.01
CA GLY A 83 11.90 -9.59 -15.14
C GLY A 83 11.58 -11.08 -15.19
N ASN A 84 11.94 -11.74 -16.30
CA ASN A 84 11.59 -13.14 -16.55
C ASN A 84 12.43 -14.14 -15.75
N GLN A 85 11.91 -15.37 -15.63
CA GLN A 85 12.50 -16.46 -14.84
C GLN A 85 13.79 -17.07 -15.42
N ILE A 86 14.17 -16.76 -16.66
CA ILE A 86 15.21 -17.50 -17.39
C ILE A 86 16.48 -16.67 -17.57
N SER A 87 16.37 -15.39 -17.91
CA SER A 87 17.51 -14.57 -18.37
C SER A 87 17.54 -13.15 -17.83
N SER A 88 16.57 -12.75 -16.99
CA SER A 88 16.59 -11.41 -16.39
C SER A 88 17.62 -11.31 -15.26
N ALA A 89 17.98 -10.10 -14.86
CA ALA A 89 18.89 -9.89 -13.75
C ALA A 89 18.17 -10.05 -12.40
N SER A 90 18.95 -10.42 -11.38
CA SER A 90 18.55 -10.33 -9.97
C SER A 90 18.98 -8.99 -9.40
N SER A 91 18.17 -8.40 -8.52
CA SER A 91 18.46 -7.14 -7.84
C SER A 91 17.69 -7.03 -6.53
N GLU A 92 18.17 -6.16 -5.65
CA GLU A 92 17.44 -5.70 -4.47
C GLU A 92 16.26 -4.75 -4.81
N GLU A 93 16.23 -4.11 -5.98
CA GLU A 93 15.20 -3.10 -6.30
C GLU A 93 13.76 -3.65 -6.33
N PRO A 94 13.47 -4.83 -6.92
CA PRO A 94 12.14 -5.41 -6.85
C PRO A 94 11.72 -5.75 -5.41
N ILE A 95 12.66 -6.11 -4.54
CA ILE A 95 12.44 -6.33 -3.10
C ILE A 95 12.02 -5.01 -2.43
N LYS A 96 12.76 -3.91 -2.67
CA LYS A 96 12.42 -2.57 -2.13
C LYS A 96 11.01 -2.17 -2.55
N ASN A 97 10.68 -2.35 -3.82
CA ASN A 97 9.38 -2.00 -4.38
C ASN A 97 8.26 -2.88 -3.80
N ALA A 98 8.51 -4.19 -3.63
CA ALA A 98 7.56 -5.11 -2.99
C ALA A 98 7.26 -4.68 -1.55
N LEU A 99 8.28 -4.38 -0.75
CA LEU A 99 8.12 -3.95 0.64
C LEU A 99 7.38 -2.60 0.75
N LYS A 100 7.68 -1.63 -0.12
CA LYS A 100 6.95 -0.35 -0.21
C LYS A 100 5.48 -0.50 -0.61
N ARG A 101 5.13 -1.57 -1.32
CA ARG A 101 3.72 -1.92 -1.64
C ARG A 101 3.03 -2.73 -0.54
N GLY A 102 3.73 -3.10 0.53
CA GLY A 102 3.16 -3.86 1.65
C GLY A 102 3.33 -5.38 1.58
N VAL A 103 4.12 -5.93 0.62
CA VAL A 103 4.47 -7.36 0.64
C VAL A 103 5.19 -7.69 1.95
N ARG A 104 4.83 -8.81 2.58
CA ARG A 104 5.34 -9.28 3.88
C ARG A 104 6.28 -10.49 3.77
N VAL A 105 6.13 -11.30 2.72
CA VAL A 105 7.03 -12.44 2.47
C VAL A 105 7.89 -12.16 1.24
N ILE A 106 9.21 -12.23 1.41
CA ILE A 106 10.21 -12.06 0.36
C ILE A 106 10.97 -13.37 0.19
N GLU A 107 10.99 -13.88 -1.03
CA GLU A 107 11.78 -15.06 -1.41
C GLU A 107 13.20 -14.68 -1.87
N LEU A 108 14.20 -15.43 -1.41
CA LEU A 108 15.61 -15.29 -1.74
C LEU A 108 16.23 -16.67 -2.03
N ASP A 109 16.58 -16.92 -3.28
CA ASP A 109 17.22 -18.16 -3.69
C ASP A 109 18.73 -18.07 -3.56
N MET A 110 19.28 -18.74 -2.55
CA MET A 110 20.68 -18.62 -2.17
C MET A 110 21.56 -19.65 -2.88
N TRP A 111 22.60 -19.18 -3.55
CA TRP A 111 23.59 -20.00 -4.24
C TRP A 111 25.01 -19.60 -3.83
N PRO A 112 25.97 -20.54 -3.67
CA PRO A 112 27.37 -20.19 -3.53
C PRO A 112 27.84 -19.41 -4.76
N ASN A 113 28.60 -18.34 -4.55
CA ASN A 113 29.24 -17.63 -5.65
C ASN A 113 30.34 -18.49 -6.31
N SER A 114 30.87 -18.03 -7.45
CA SER A 114 31.86 -18.79 -8.23
C SER A 114 33.15 -19.11 -7.46
N THR A 115 33.56 -18.25 -6.53
CA THR A 115 34.74 -18.41 -5.67
C THR A 115 34.46 -19.20 -4.39
N LYS A 116 33.20 -19.51 -4.09
CA LYS A 116 32.72 -20.24 -2.89
C LYS A 116 33.09 -19.59 -1.55
N ASP A 117 33.22 -18.26 -1.54
CA ASP A 117 33.53 -17.45 -0.37
C ASP A 117 32.40 -16.48 0.03
N ASP A 118 31.34 -16.38 -0.78
CA ASP A 118 30.16 -15.52 -0.56
C ASP A 118 28.89 -16.19 -1.13
N VAL A 119 27.72 -15.57 -0.90
CA VAL A 119 26.41 -16.03 -1.38
C VAL A 119 25.81 -15.03 -2.36
N ASP A 120 25.40 -15.56 -3.51
CA ASP A 120 24.64 -14.87 -4.53
C ASP A 120 23.16 -15.27 -4.47
N ILE A 121 22.30 -14.32 -4.82
CA ILE A 121 20.86 -14.52 -5.02
C ILE A 121 20.57 -14.54 -6.51
N MET A 122 20.01 -15.65 -6.99
CA MET A 122 19.63 -15.86 -8.40
C MET A 122 18.73 -17.09 -8.57
N HIS A 123 18.12 -17.21 -9.74
CA HIS A 123 17.35 -18.41 -10.08
C HIS A 123 18.30 -19.49 -10.63
N GLY A 124 18.50 -20.55 -9.84
CA GLY A 124 19.46 -21.60 -10.15
C GLY A 124 19.17 -22.36 -11.44
N GLY A 125 20.23 -22.79 -12.13
CA GLY A 125 20.10 -23.54 -13.39
C GLY A 125 19.60 -22.70 -14.58
N THR A 126 19.59 -21.37 -14.45
CA THR A 126 19.16 -20.44 -15.50
C THR A 126 20.26 -19.46 -15.89
N LEU A 127 19.96 -18.52 -16.79
CA LEU A 127 20.84 -17.45 -17.23
C LEU A 127 20.61 -16.15 -16.45
N THR A 128 19.89 -16.17 -15.33
CA THR A 128 19.66 -14.97 -14.53
C THR A 128 20.95 -14.46 -13.91
N ALA A 129 21.26 -13.17 -14.07
CA ALA A 129 22.45 -12.59 -13.46
C ALA A 129 22.27 -12.48 -11.93
N PRO A 130 23.29 -12.81 -11.11
CA PRO A 130 23.17 -12.81 -9.65
C PRO A 130 23.25 -11.42 -9.03
N VAL A 131 22.76 -11.31 -7.78
CA VAL A 131 23.00 -10.18 -6.88
C VAL A 131 23.51 -10.68 -5.53
N LYS A 132 24.47 -9.97 -4.92
CA LYS A 132 24.98 -10.35 -3.59
C LYS A 132 23.89 -10.33 -2.52
N ILE A 133 23.88 -11.35 -1.66
CA ILE A 133 22.93 -11.44 -0.54
C ILE A 133 22.94 -10.18 0.36
N THR A 134 24.11 -9.58 0.58
CA THR A 134 24.28 -8.40 1.43
C THR A 134 23.50 -7.18 0.92
N LYS A 135 23.33 -7.04 -0.40
CA LYS A 135 22.48 -5.98 -0.99
C LYS A 135 21.00 -6.22 -0.69
N CYS A 136 20.53 -7.46 -0.87
CA CYS A 136 19.15 -7.84 -0.57
C CYS A 136 18.81 -7.66 0.92
N LEU A 137 19.67 -8.14 1.82
CA LEU A 137 19.45 -8.01 3.27
C LEU A 137 19.45 -6.54 3.72
N ARG A 138 20.31 -5.69 3.15
CA ARG A 138 20.28 -4.25 3.43
C ARG A 138 18.97 -3.60 2.98
N ALA A 139 18.50 -3.93 1.78
CA ALA A 139 17.22 -3.44 1.29
C ALA A 139 16.04 -3.89 2.17
N ILE A 140 16.05 -5.16 2.63
CA ILE A 140 15.05 -5.67 3.57
C ILE A 140 15.12 -4.89 4.88
N LYS A 141 16.32 -4.73 5.47
CA LYS A 141 16.51 -3.97 6.72
C LYS A 141 15.98 -2.54 6.63
N GLU A 142 16.20 -1.86 5.50
CA GLU A 142 15.79 -0.46 5.29
C GLU A 142 14.29 -0.31 5.01
N HIS A 143 13.63 -1.31 4.43
CA HIS A 143 12.27 -1.15 3.91
C HIS A 143 11.23 -2.12 4.51
N ALA A 144 11.62 -3.09 5.34
CA ALA A 144 10.71 -4.10 5.89
C ALA A 144 9.45 -3.48 6.49
N LEU A 145 9.60 -2.36 7.20
CA LEU A 145 8.51 -1.69 7.92
C LEU A 145 8.03 -0.38 7.26
N ALA A 146 8.40 -0.12 5.99
CA ALA A 146 8.10 1.16 5.34
C ALA A 146 6.61 1.36 5.06
N ALA A 147 5.87 0.29 4.78
CA ALA A 147 4.45 0.33 4.45
C ALA A 147 3.53 -0.23 5.56
N SER A 148 4.09 -0.96 6.52
CA SER A 148 3.34 -1.65 7.57
C SER A 148 4.27 -1.97 8.74
N GLU A 149 3.78 -1.85 9.97
CA GLU A 149 4.48 -2.27 11.19
C GLU A 149 4.44 -3.79 11.42
N TYR A 150 3.57 -4.50 10.68
CA TYR A 150 3.35 -5.93 10.85
C TYR A 150 4.40 -6.78 10.11
N PRO A 151 4.72 -7.96 10.67
CA PRO A 151 5.60 -8.93 10.03
C PRO A 151 5.06 -9.41 8.68
#